data_AF-A0A543JJT5-F1
#
_entry.id   AF-A0A543JJT5-F1
#
_cell.length_a   1.000
_cell.length_b   1.000
_cell.length_c   1.000
_cell.angle_alpha   90.00
_cell.angle_beta   90.00
_cell.angle_gamma   90.00
#
_symmetry.space_group_name_H-M   'P 1'
#
loop_
_entity.id
_entity.type
_entity.pdbx_description
1 polymer ?
#
loop_
_entity_poly.entity_id
_entity_poly.type
_entity_poly.pdbx_seq_one_letter_code
_entity_poly.pdbx_strand_id
1 'polypeptide(L)'
;MVKIQGRLAAVTYRHDPQQPQFTYVFGRSYPDGKVYALRRIEQSWAWIPVGAPTATKIAHKVSAIAYPDGPVHRVRLFATAADGHLYRAHQTGSSWSWVDMGQPAGVGLATGSPAAVTYVDADAGRQIYVFVRGKNGHLYAARHDGYEWSWDALGRPPGMVVKSVAGPPAAVAFQDGANAAGVYAFVRLDDNTLGLYRYLDGVGRWAGVQPGAPAAGPLADPMADVDEYGHLSALTYKEGADPQRVYCFAVIDAQVGDPVHAYFGTPQTDDGTPMHWSSALDGTDTIAASRLGDCVTYKDGNNPQMLFVHFSSHPQGDLGASAPHLLWWNGFEWDLAGQNVVFPDTPPTAITYKNVNGTRAVEAFVASKSTVWWGHQTAAGFVWDDLGSP
;
A
#
# COMPACT_ATOMS: atom_id res chain seq x y z
N MET A 1 -4.33 27.62 1.49
CA MET A 1 -4.34 26.32 2.19
C MET A 1 -4.05 25.24 1.15
N VAL A 2 -3.00 24.45 1.34
CA VAL A 2 -2.67 23.35 0.43
C VAL A 2 -3.66 22.22 0.68
N LYS A 3 -4.24 21.68 -0.40
CA LYS A 3 -5.19 20.57 -0.31
C LYS A 3 -4.48 19.26 -0.59
N ILE A 4 -4.35 18.40 0.42
CA ILE A 4 -3.89 17.02 0.21
C ILE A 4 -5.08 16.20 -0.30
N GLN A 5 -4.88 15.45 -1.38
CA GLN A 5 -5.93 14.63 -1.99
C GLN A 5 -5.43 13.22 -2.26
N GLY A 6 -6.38 12.30 -2.19
CA GLY A 6 -6.14 10.88 -2.39
C GLY A 6 -5.45 10.24 -1.20
N ARG A 7 -5.05 8.98 -1.41
CA ARG A 7 -4.49 8.12 -0.38
C ARG A 7 -3.06 8.52 -0.02
N LEU A 8 -2.74 8.37 1.26
CA LEU A 8 -1.41 8.64 1.80
C LEU A 8 -0.47 7.45 1.58
N ALA A 9 0.84 7.68 1.74
CA ALA A 9 1.82 6.62 1.96
C ALA A 9 2.48 6.85 3.31
N ALA A 10 2.77 5.77 4.04
CA ALA A 10 3.41 5.90 5.34
C ALA A 10 4.53 4.88 5.49
N VAL A 11 5.61 5.33 6.14
CA VAL A 11 6.71 4.46 6.55
C VAL A 11 7.12 4.84 7.97
N THR A 12 7.58 3.84 8.72
CA THR A 12 8.06 4.04 10.06
C THR A 12 9.30 3.19 10.30
N TYR A 13 10.28 3.74 11.01
CA TYR A 13 11.53 3.07 11.31
C TYR A 13 12.15 3.62 12.60
N ARG A 14 13.16 2.91 13.10
CA ARG A 14 13.96 3.32 14.24
C ARG A 14 15.42 2.99 13.96
N HIS A 15 16.34 3.90 14.25
CA HIS A 15 17.77 3.68 14.01
C HIS A 15 18.32 2.49 14.81
N ASP A 16 17.98 2.43 16.09
CA ASP A 16 18.22 1.30 16.97
C ASP A 16 17.09 1.24 18.02
N PRO A 17 16.89 0.14 18.77
CA PRO A 17 15.78 0.02 19.71
C PRO A 17 15.65 1.13 20.76
N GLN A 18 16.73 1.85 21.08
CA GLN A 18 16.80 2.90 22.10
C GLN A 18 16.60 4.31 21.50
N GLN A 19 16.72 4.48 20.19
CA GLN A 19 16.49 5.74 19.48
C GLN A 19 14.99 6.05 19.30
N PRO A 20 14.61 7.31 19.05
CA PRO A 20 13.23 7.66 18.80
C PRO A 20 12.67 7.00 17.53
N GLN A 21 11.36 6.72 17.54
CA GLN A 21 10.63 6.27 16.36
C GLN A 21 10.48 7.43 15.37
N PHE A 22 10.80 7.17 14.11
CA PHE A 22 10.59 8.10 13.00
C PHE A 22 9.43 7.59 12.16
N THR A 23 8.44 8.45 11.92
CA THR A 23 7.33 8.16 11.02
C THR A 23 7.25 9.24 9.96
N TYR A 24 7.11 8.84 8.71
CA TYR A 24 6.78 9.75 7.62
C TYR A 24 5.45 9.36 7.02
N VAL A 25 4.60 10.37 6.79
CA VAL A 25 3.34 10.25 6.06
C VAL A 25 3.41 11.21 4.87
N PHE A 26 3.20 10.69 3.68
CA PHE A 26 3.33 11.42 2.43
C PHE A 26 1.98 11.59 1.77
N GLY A 27 1.66 12.83 1.41
CA GLY A 27 0.46 13.19 0.69
C GLY A 27 0.77 14.00 -0.55
N ARG A 28 -0.01 13.79 -1.61
CA ARG A 28 0.06 14.63 -2.81
C ARG A 28 -0.93 15.78 -2.70
N SER A 29 -0.51 16.98 -3.04
CA SER A 29 -1.37 18.14 -3.15
C SER A 29 -2.10 18.22 -4.50
N TYR A 30 -3.30 18.79 -4.48
CA TYR A 30 -4.09 19.07 -5.66
C TYR A 30 -4.36 20.58 -5.79
N PRO A 31 -4.31 21.16 -7.00
CA PRO A 31 -4.06 20.52 -8.31
C PRO A 31 -2.58 20.49 -8.75
N ASP A 32 -1.66 21.04 -7.95
CA ASP A 32 -0.27 21.28 -8.36
C ASP A 32 0.61 20.01 -8.35
N GLY A 33 0.16 18.91 -7.75
CA GLY A 33 0.83 17.61 -7.81
C GLY A 33 2.17 17.58 -7.07
N LYS A 34 2.36 18.45 -6.07
CA LYS A 34 3.52 18.41 -5.17
C LYS A 34 3.30 17.38 -4.08
N VAL A 35 4.38 16.90 -3.50
CA VAL A 35 4.35 15.98 -2.37
C VAL A 35 4.75 16.75 -1.11
N TYR A 36 4.05 16.46 -0.04
CA TYR A 36 4.33 16.95 1.30
C TYR A 36 4.49 15.75 2.23
N ALA A 37 5.44 15.86 3.15
CA ALA A 37 5.65 14.87 4.19
C ALA A 37 5.30 15.45 5.56
N LEU A 38 4.48 14.74 6.32
CA LEU A 38 4.40 14.88 7.76
C LEU A 38 5.48 13.97 8.35
N ARG A 39 6.45 14.56 9.03
CA ARG A 39 7.47 13.81 9.78
C ARG A 39 7.14 13.87 11.26
N ARG A 40 7.03 12.70 11.89
CA ARG A 40 7.01 12.57 13.33
C ARG A 40 8.36 12.12 13.84
N ILE A 41 8.84 12.81 14.87
CA ILE A 41 9.92 12.36 15.74
C ILE A 41 9.34 12.38 17.15
N GLU A 42 9.34 11.22 17.81
CA GLU A 42 8.68 11.05 19.12
C GLU A 42 7.20 11.45 19.07
N GLN A 43 6.83 12.56 19.72
CA GLN A 43 5.45 13.09 19.76
C GLN A 43 5.28 14.39 18.97
N SER A 44 6.29 14.83 18.23
CA SER A 44 6.24 16.10 17.49
C SER A 44 6.10 15.87 15.99
N TRP A 45 5.08 16.50 15.40
CA TRP A 45 4.81 16.48 13.97
C TRP A 45 5.31 17.77 13.30
N ALA A 46 5.94 17.61 12.13
CA ALA A 46 6.35 18.74 11.31
C ALA A 46 6.07 18.47 9.83
N TRP A 47 5.49 19.46 9.15
CA TRP A 47 5.35 19.46 7.70
C TRP A 47 6.68 19.77 7.02
N ILE A 48 7.01 18.98 6.00
CA ILE A 48 8.22 19.12 5.20
C ILE A 48 7.82 19.09 3.72
N PRO A 49 8.16 20.13 2.94
CA PRO A 49 7.95 20.10 1.51
C PRO A 49 8.88 19.05 0.87
N VAL A 50 8.30 18.09 0.15
CA VAL A 50 9.04 17.18 -0.73
C VAL A 50 9.10 17.77 -2.14
N GLY A 51 8.08 18.53 -2.54
CA GLY A 51 7.99 19.16 -3.85
C GLY A 51 7.56 18.17 -4.94
N ALA A 52 7.89 18.49 -6.18
CA ALA A 52 7.67 17.65 -7.36
C ALA A 52 8.91 17.71 -8.25
N PRO A 53 9.08 16.78 -9.20
CA PRO A 53 10.11 16.91 -10.24
C PRO A 53 9.95 18.22 -11.02
N THR A 54 11.05 18.88 -11.38
CA THR A 54 11.03 20.26 -11.92
C THR A 54 10.22 20.42 -13.21
N ALA A 55 10.16 19.40 -14.07
CA ALA A 55 9.58 19.47 -15.40
C ALA A 55 8.18 18.83 -15.52
N THR A 56 7.63 18.29 -14.43
CA THR A 56 6.38 17.53 -14.46
C THR A 56 5.68 17.59 -13.11
N LYS A 57 4.49 16.99 -13.00
CA LYS A 57 3.75 16.88 -11.75
C LYS A 57 3.48 15.42 -11.43
N ILE A 58 3.44 15.11 -10.14
CA ILE A 58 3.05 13.78 -9.69
C ILE A 58 1.56 13.59 -9.97
N ALA A 59 1.22 12.49 -10.64
CA ALA A 59 -0.13 12.26 -11.13
C ALA A 59 -1.05 11.55 -10.12
N HIS A 60 -0.49 10.70 -9.26
CA HIS A 60 -1.24 9.88 -8.28
C HIS A 60 -0.48 9.73 -6.96
N LYS A 61 -0.92 8.80 -6.09
CA LYS A 61 -0.25 8.49 -4.83
C LYS A 61 1.20 8.06 -5.06
N VAL A 62 2.07 8.46 -4.14
CA VAL A 62 3.46 7.98 -4.07
C VAL A 62 3.52 6.65 -3.32
N SER A 63 4.53 5.85 -3.58
CA SER A 63 4.92 4.75 -2.68
C SER A 63 6.17 5.13 -1.91
N ALA A 64 6.32 4.57 -0.71
CA ALA A 64 7.43 4.87 0.17
C ALA A 64 8.02 3.58 0.74
N ILE A 65 9.34 3.52 0.84
CA ILE A 65 10.06 2.47 1.57
C ILE A 65 11.05 3.11 2.54
N ALA A 66 11.30 2.42 3.65
CA ALA A 66 12.37 2.76 4.58
C ALA A 66 13.23 1.52 4.83
N TYR A 67 14.55 1.69 4.87
CA TYR A 67 15.49 0.60 5.13
C TYR A 67 16.76 1.10 5.83
N PRO A 68 17.44 0.25 6.62
CA PRO A 68 18.73 0.58 7.21
C PRO A 68 19.83 0.60 6.14
N ASP A 69 20.71 1.59 6.25
CA ASP A 69 21.88 1.86 5.42
C ASP A 69 23.04 2.26 6.35
N GLY A 70 23.73 1.24 6.89
CA GLY A 70 24.70 1.43 7.97
C GLY A 70 24.03 1.99 9.24
N PRO A 71 24.56 3.07 9.86
CA PRO A 71 24.00 3.65 11.08
C PRO A 71 22.75 4.50 10.83
N VAL A 72 22.43 4.80 9.56
CA VAL A 72 21.28 5.63 9.19
C VAL A 72 20.20 4.79 8.55
N HIS A 73 18.98 5.33 8.49
CA HIS A 73 17.92 4.80 7.67
C HIS A 73 17.73 5.70 6.46
N ARG A 74 17.42 5.07 5.33
CA ARG A 74 17.04 5.78 4.10
C ARG A 74 15.54 5.67 3.93
N VAL A 75 14.93 6.79 3.61
CA VAL A 75 13.55 6.83 3.09
C VAL A 75 13.63 7.16 1.60
N ARG A 76 12.94 6.37 0.78
CA ARG A 76 12.80 6.61 -0.66
C ARG A 76 11.33 6.73 -1.00
N LEU A 77 11.01 7.69 -1.87
CA LEU A 77 9.70 7.83 -2.48
C LEU A 77 9.78 7.48 -3.94
N PHE A 78 8.71 6.89 -4.46
CA PHE A 78 8.57 6.60 -5.88
C PHE A 78 7.21 7.07 -6.37
N ALA A 79 7.19 7.67 -7.55
CA ALA A 79 5.99 8.25 -8.12
C ALA A 79 6.04 8.17 -9.65
N THR A 80 4.92 7.83 -10.28
CA THR A 80 4.75 8.09 -11.71
C THR A 80 4.29 9.53 -11.89
N ALA A 81 4.79 10.18 -12.95
CA ALA A 81 4.44 11.55 -13.26
C ALA A 81 3.68 11.64 -14.59
N ALA A 82 3.12 12.81 -14.87
CA ALA A 82 2.24 13.04 -16.02
C ALA A 82 2.94 12.87 -17.38
N ASP A 83 4.27 12.92 -17.41
CA ASP A 83 5.13 12.67 -18.58
C ASP A 83 5.31 11.17 -18.89
N GLY A 84 4.81 10.27 -18.04
CA GLY A 84 4.95 8.83 -18.20
C GLY A 84 6.26 8.25 -17.68
N HIS A 85 7.03 9.01 -16.91
CA HIS A 85 8.27 8.56 -16.28
C HIS A 85 8.05 8.16 -14.81
N LEU A 86 8.96 7.32 -14.30
CA LEU A 86 9.09 7.02 -12.88
C LEU A 86 10.10 7.98 -12.27
N TYR A 87 9.76 8.57 -11.14
CA TYR A 87 10.66 9.42 -10.37
C TYR A 87 10.90 8.85 -8.98
N ARG A 88 12.13 9.06 -8.49
CA ARG A 88 12.54 8.70 -7.12
C ARG A 88 12.91 9.95 -6.34
N ALA A 89 12.26 10.16 -5.19
CA ALA A 89 12.69 11.17 -4.23
C ALA A 89 13.55 10.55 -3.12
N HIS A 90 14.51 11.32 -2.63
CA HIS A 90 15.37 10.95 -1.50
C HIS A 90 15.78 12.18 -0.69
N GLN A 91 16.13 11.95 0.56
CA GLN A 91 16.59 13.02 1.44
C GLN A 91 18.02 13.44 1.11
N THR A 92 18.22 14.75 1.06
CA THR A 92 19.51 15.43 0.93
C THR A 92 19.63 16.44 2.06
N GLY A 93 20.21 16.01 3.19
CA GLY A 93 20.20 16.78 4.43
C GLY A 93 18.79 16.96 4.98
N SER A 94 18.34 18.20 5.16
CA SER A 94 16.98 18.55 5.62
C SER A 94 15.95 18.67 4.49
N SER A 95 16.37 18.52 3.22
CA SER A 95 15.52 18.69 2.04
C SER A 95 15.34 17.38 1.27
N TRP A 96 14.48 17.41 0.24
CA TRP A 96 14.26 16.29 -0.68
C TRP A 96 14.74 16.64 -2.08
N SER A 97 15.24 15.64 -2.80
CA SER A 97 15.63 15.75 -4.20
C SER A 97 15.00 14.63 -5.03
N TRP A 98 14.46 15.01 -6.19
CA TRP A 98 13.85 14.11 -7.17
C TRP A 98 14.84 13.75 -8.26
N VAL A 99 14.84 12.48 -8.66
CA VAL A 99 15.65 11.94 -9.75
C VAL A 99 14.70 11.26 -10.73
N ASP A 100 14.83 11.58 -12.02
CA ASP A 100 14.17 10.87 -13.10
C ASP A 100 14.81 9.49 -13.26
N MET A 101 14.02 8.44 -13.08
CA MET A 101 14.42 7.04 -13.28
C MET A 101 14.13 6.56 -14.71
N GLY A 102 13.55 7.42 -15.54
CA GLY A 102 13.11 7.16 -16.88
C GLY A 102 11.87 6.28 -16.93
N GLN A 103 11.80 5.49 -18.00
CA GLN A 103 10.73 4.56 -18.29
C GLN A 103 11.32 3.34 -19.04
N PRO A 104 10.63 2.20 -19.07
CA PRO A 104 11.02 1.08 -19.91
C PRO A 104 11.20 1.50 -21.38
N ALA A 105 12.14 0.88 -22.08
CA ALA A 105 12.46 1.23 -23.47
C ALA A 105 11.22 1.21 -24.38
N GLY A 106 10.90 2.35 -24.98
CA GLY A 106 9.78 2.50 -25.91
C GLY A 106 8.37 2.45 -25.28
N VAL A 107 8.26 2.42 -23.95
CA VAL A 107 6.96 2.29 -23.26
C VAL A 107 6.83 3.33 -22.15
N GLY A 108 5.90 4.27 -22.35
CA GLY A 108 5.51 5.19 -21.29
C GLY A 108 4.72 4.50 -20.18
N LEU A 109 4.92 4.96 -18.95
CA LEU A 109 4.18 4.45 -17.80
C LEU A 109 2.77 5.05 -17.76
N ALA A 110 1.81 4.25 -17.32
CA ALA A 110 0.48 4.73 -16.97
C ALA A 110 0.59 5.64 -15.75
N THR A 111 -0.24 6.67 -15.70
CA THR A 111 -0.37 7.54 -14.52
C THR A 111 -1.11 6.73 -13.47
N GLY A 112 -0.38 6.12 -12.54
CA GLY A 112 -0.91 5.26 -11.49
C GLY A 112 0.12 5.06 -10.39
N SER A 113 -0.34 4.67 -9.20
CA SER A 113 0.55 4.56 -8.03
C SER A 113 1.54 3.40 -8.22
N PRO A 114 2.87 3.63 -8.10
CA PRO A 114 3.84 2.52 -8.07
C PRO A 114 3.69 1.71 -6.79
N ALA A 115 4.22 0.49 -6.78
CA ALA A 115 4.40 -0.31 -5.56
C ALA A 115 5.89 -0.59 -5.34
N ALA A 116 6.48 0.08 -4.35
CA ALA A 116 7.87 -0.10 -3.98
C ALA A 116 8.02 -1.06 -2.80
N VAL A 117 9.05 -1.89 -2.86
CA VAL A 117 9.37 -2.87 -1.82
C VAL A 117 10.87 -3.09 -1.76
N THR A 118 11.39 -3.49 -0.60
CA THR A 118 12.82 -3.77 -0.42
C THR A 118 13.06 -4.93 0.53
N TYR A 119 14.15 -5.67 0.29
CA TYR A 119 14.63 -6.75 1.14
C TYR A 119 16.17 -6.82 1.11
N VAL A 120 16.76 -7.63 1.98
CA VAL A 120 18.18 -8.04 1.87
C VAL A 120 18.19 -9.45 1.30
N ASP A 121 18.93 -9.67 0.23
CA ASP A 121 19.19 -11.00 -0.30
C ASP A 121 20.19 -11.79 0.56
N ALA A 122 20.49 -13.02 0.14
CA ALA A 122 21.42 -13.92 0.82
C ALA A 122 22.86 -13.37 0.89
N ASP A 123 23.25 -12.54 -0.07
CA ASP A 123 24.60 -11.97 -0.20
C ASP A 123 24.73 -10.63 0.55
N ALA A 124 23.78 -10.33 1.45
CA ALA A 124 23.66 -9.07 2.17
C ALA A 124 23.42 -7.83 1.28
N GLY A 125 23.07 -8.04 0.00
CA GLY A 125 22.73 -7.02 -0.98
C GLY A 125 21.32 -6.46 -0.75
N ARG A 126 21.20 -5.13 -0.74
CA ARG A 126 19.89 -4.45 -0.66
C ARG A 126 19.20 -4.46 -2.01
N GLN A 127 18.15 -5.25 -2.10
CA GLN A 127 17.29 -5.33 -3.28
C GLN A 127 16.12 -4.34 -3.15
N ILE A 128 15.80 -3.61 -4.22
CA ILE A 128 14.62 -2.74 -4.29
C ILE A 128 13.87 -3.02 -5.59
N TYR A 129 12.56 -3.21 -5.49
CA TYR A 129 11.67 -3.34 -6.64
C TYR A 129 10.63 -2.25 -6.60
N VAL A 130 10.37 -1.63 -7.74
CA VAL A 130 9.30 -0.64 -7.93
C VAL A 130 8.43 -1.10 -9.09
N PHE A 131 7.30 -1.71 -8.76
CA PHE A 131 6.36 -2.22 -9.74
C PHE A 131 5.48 -1.09 -10.27
N VAL A 132 5.34 -1.05 -11.60
CA VAL A 132 4.57 -0.03 -12.33
C VAL A 132 3.86 -0.63 -13.52
N ARG A 133 2.75 0.00 -13.91
CA ARG A 133 1.99 -0.34 -15.12
C ARG A 133 2.48 0.49 -16.30
N GLY A 134 2.75 -0.17 -17.42
CA GLY A 134 2.97 0.51 -18.71
C GLY A 134 1.65 0.90 -19.38
N LYS A 135 1.66 1.95 -20.20
CA LYS A 135 0.50 2.35 -21.04
C LYS A 135 0.06 1.25 -22.02
N ASN A 136 0.95 0.31 -22.32
CA ASN A 136 0.65 -0.90 -23.09
C ASN A 136 -0.02 -2.00 -22.25
N GLY A 137 -0.35 -1.75 -20.98
CA GLY A 137 -1.05 -2.72 -20.13
C GLY A 137 -0.16 -3.86 -19.61
N HIS A 138 1.16 -3.71 -19.64
CA HIS A 138 2.10 -4.68 -19.07
C HIS A 138 2.57 -4.22 -17.68
N LEU A 139 2.96 -5.19 -16.84
CA LEU A 139 3.68 -4.93 -15.60
C LEU A 139 5.18 -4.78 -15.90
N TYR A 140 5.80 -3.79 -15.26
CA TYR A 140 7.23 -3.55 -15.28
C TYR A 140 7.75 -3.39 -13.86
N ALA A 141 9.03 -3.64 -13.65
CA ALA A 141 9.72 -3.30 -12.42
C ALA A 141 10.97 -2.46 -12.72
N ALA A 142 11.14 -1.34 -12.02
CA ALA A 142 12.47 -0.76 -11.84
C ALA A 142 13.13 -1.49 -10.66
N ARG A 143 14.22 -2.20 -10.93
CA ARG A 143 14.94 -3.04 -9.98
C ARG A 143 16.28 -2.43 -9.64
N HIS A 144 16.57 -2.30 -8.34
CA HIS A 144 17.91 -2.05 -7.83
C HIS A 144 18.48 -3.35 -7.31
N ASP A 145 19.58 -3.79 -7.89
CA ASP A 145 20.19 -5.09 -7.61
C ASP A 145 21.23 -5.06 -6.48
N GLY A 146 21.31 -3.94 -5.77
CA GLY A 146 22.36 -3.65 -4.79
C GLY A 146 23.45 -2.74 -5.33
N TYR A 147 23.58 -2.64 -6.66
CA TYR A 147 24.59 -1.82 -7.33
C TYR A 147 23.95 -0.80 -8.27
N GLU A 148 23.10 -1.25 -9.17
CA GLU A 148 22.56 -0.43 -10.25
C GLU A 148 21.04 -0.60 -10.43
N TRP A 149 20.44 0.38 -11.10
CA TRP A 149 19.04 0.35 -11.49
C TRP A 149 18.90 -0.21 -12.89
N SER A 150 17.96 -1.14 -13.07
CA SER A 150 17.58 -1.69 -14.36
C SER A 150 16.06 -1.80 -14.49
N TRP A 151 15.57 -1.92 -15.72
CA TRP A 151 14.16 -2.12 -16.02
C TRP A 151 13.90 -3.56 -16.42
N ASP A 152 12.97 -4.22 -15.74
CA ASP A 152 12.51 -5.56 -16.05
C ASP A 152 11.11 -5.52 -16.66
N ALA A 153 10.96 -6.10 -17.86
CA ALA A 153 9.69 -6.25 -18.54
C ALA A 153 9.02 -7.55 -18.10
N LEU A 154 8.12 -7.47 -17.10
CA LEU A 154 7.45 -8.64 -16.54
C LEU A 154 6.28 -9.12 -17.42
N GLY A 155 5.80 -8.23 -18.28
CA GLY A 155 4.77 -8.53 -19.26
C GLY A 155 3.40 -8.67 -18.64
N ARG A 156 2.64 -9.66 -19.10
CA ARG A 156 1.33 -10.03 -18.57
C ARG A 156 1.36 -11.51 -18.18
N PRO A 157 0.47 -11.95 -17.29
CA PRO A 157 0.38 -13.36 -16.98
C PRO A 157 0.12 -14.23 -18.23
N PRO A 158 0.78 -15.40 -18.37
CA PRO A 158 0.59 -16.30 -19.50
C PRO A 158 -0.72 -17.10 -19.40
N GLY A 159 -1.29 -17.51 -20.54
CA GLY A 159 -2.30 -18.57 -20.61
C GLY A 159 -3.77 -18.15 -20.45
N MET A 160 -4.11 -16.85 -20.48
CA MET A 160 -5.51 -16.40 -20.47
C MET A 160 -5.82 -15.43 -21.63
N VAL A 161 -7.09 -15.40 -22.05
CA VAL A 161 -7.64 -14.39 -22.97
C VAL A 161 -7.88 -13.10 -22.18
N VAL A 162 -6.82 -12.45 -21.69
CA VAL A 162 -6.93 -11.28 -20.79
C VAL A 162 -6.05 -10.15 -21.31
N LYS A 163 -6.60 -8.93 -21.35
CA LYS A 163 -6.04 -7.76 -22.03
C LYS A 163 -5.74 -6.66 -21.02
N SER A 164 -4.61 -6.79 -20.33
CA SER A 164 -3.86 -5.75 -19.60
C SER A 164 -4.00 -5.76 -18.08
N VAL A 165 -2.93 -5.38 -17.40
CA VAL A 165 -3.00 -4.84 -16.03
C VAL A 165 -3.88 -3.60 -16.06
N ALA A 166 -4.80 -3.46 -15.10
CA ALA A 166 -5.85 -2.43 -15.10
C ALA A 166 -5.76 -1.40 -13.96
N GLY A 167 -5.08 -1.72 -12.85
CA GLY A 167 -4.95 -0.83 -11.69
C GLY A 167 -3.53 -0.79 -11.09
N PRO A 168 -3.32 -0.03 -10.00
CA PRO A 168 -2.03 0.05 -9.34
C PRO A 168 -1.63 -1.31 -8.74
N PRO A 169 -0.37 -1.73 -8.87
CA PRO A 169 0.10 -2.95 -8.23
C PRO A 169 0.14 -2.82 -6.71
N ALA A 170 0.17 -3.96 -6.02
CA ALA A 170 0.65 -4.06 -4.64
C ALA A 170 1.87 -4.96 -4.60
N ALA A 171 2.79 -4.72 -3.66
CA ALA A 171 4.01 -5.50 -3.55
C ALA A 171 4.39 -5.74 -2.11
N VAL A 172 4.98 -6.91 -1.84
CA VAL A 172 5.50 -7.26 -0.51
C VAL A 172 6.74 -8.13 -0.62
N ALA A 173 7.68 -7.91 0.30
CA ALA A 173 8.88 -8.72 0.44
C ALA A 173 8.65 -9.80 1.50
N PHE A 174 9.28 -10.94 1.28
CA PHE A 174 9.23 -12.07 2.19
C PHE A 174 10.61 -12.73 2.28
N GLN A 175 10.85 -13.39 3.41
CA GLN A 175 11.96 -14.30 3.63
C GLN A 175 11.39 -15.71 3.76
N ASP A 176 11.91 -16.61 2.96
CA ASP A 176 11.63 -18.03 2.99
C ASP A 176 12.85 -18.77 3.58
N GLY A 177 12.80 -19.09 4.87
CA GLY A 177 13.94 -19.65 5.58
C GLY A 177 15.12 -18.67 5.77
N ALA A 178 16.33 -19.22 5.92
CA ALA A 178 17.53 -18.44 6.27
C ALA A 178 18.16 -17.69 5.08
N ASN A 179 17.95 -18.19 3.85
CA ASN A 179 18.69 -17.72 2.68
C ASN A 179 17.81 -17.37 1.48
N ALA A 180 16.54 -17.79 1.43
CA ALA A 180 15.67 -17.43 0.33
C ALA A 180 14.89 -16.16 0.70
N ALA A 181 14.93 -15.16 -0.16
CA ALA A 181 14.21 -13.91 0.01
C ALA A 181 13.72 -13.42 -1.35
N GLY A 182 12.55 -12.81 -1.37
CA GLY A 182 11.88 -12.50 -2.61
C GLY A 182 10.80 -11.46 -2.47
N VAL A 183 10.13 -11.22 -3.60
CA VAL A 183 9.02 -10.29 -3.69
C VAL A 183 7.83 -10.95 -4.37
N TYR A 184 6.65 -10.62 -3.87
CA TYR A 184 5.40 -10.83 -4.58
C TYR A 184 4.88 -9.49 -5.06
N ALA A 185 4.38 -9.46 -6.30
CA ALA A 185 3.58 -8.36 -6.84
C ALA A 185 2.21 -8.88 -7.26
N PHE A 186 1.18 -8.14 -6.87
CA PHE A 186 -0.22 -8.44 -7.14
C PHE A 186 -0.79 -7.36 -8.05
N VAL A 187 -1.55 -7.76 -9.05
CA VAL A 187 -2.18 -6.86 -10.01
C VAL A 187 -3.62 -7.24 -10.27
N ARG A 188 -4.48 -6.24 -10.43
CA ARG A 188 -5.82 -6.40 -11.02
C ARG A 188 -5.69 -6.39 -12.53
N LEU A 189 -6.31 -7.37 -13.17
CA LEU A 189 -6.42 -7.46 -14.62
C LEU A 189 -7.74 -6.83 -15.11
N ASP A 190 -7.84 -6.56 -16.41
CA ASP A 190 -9.00 -5.90 -17.03
C ASP A 190 -10.30 -6.69 -16.94
N ASP A 191 -10.21 -8.01 -16.75
CA ASP A 191 -11.33 -8.91 -16.50
C ASP A 191 -11.66 -9.06 -15.01
N ASN A 192 -11.11 -8.19 -14.15
CA ASN A 192 -11.23 -8.23 -12.69
C ASN A 192 -10.59 -9.44 -12.00
N THR A 193 -9.81 -10.25 -12.72
CA THR A 193 -9.00 -11.30 -12.08
C THR A 193 -7.75 -10.72 -11.41
N LEU A 194 -7.12 -11.53 -10.56
CA LEU A 194 -5.89 -11.17 -9.87
C LEU A 194 -4.72 -11.97 -10.42
N GLY A 195 -3.72 -11.24 -10.92
CA GLY A 195 -2.44 -11.78 -11.35
C GLY A 195 -1.42 -11.72 -10.21
N LEU A 196 -0.67 -12.80 -10.04
CA LEU A 196 0.45 -12.88 -9.10
C LEU A 196 1.77 -13.07 -9.84
N TYR A 197 2.66 -12.10 -9.65
CA TYR A 197 4.06 -12.21 -10.03
C TYR A 197 4.92 -12.52 -8.79
N ARG A 198 5.78 -13.54 -8.87
CA ARG A 198 6.72 -13.92 -7.82
C ARG A 198 8.14 -13.77 -8.35
N TYR A 199 9.01 -13.21 -7.54
CA TYR A 199 10.45 -13.28 -7.72
C TYR A 199 11.07 -13.93 -6.48
N LEU A 200 11.70 -15.08 -6.63
CA LEU A 200 12.39 -15.79 -5.56
C LEU A 200 13.71 -16.36 -6.10
N ASP A 201 14.78 -16.26 -5.31
CA ASP A 201 16.09 -16.87 -5.60
C ASP A 201 16.62 -16.55 -7.01
N GLY A 202 16.47 -15.30 -7.43
CA GLY A 202 16.91 -14.85 -8.76
C GLY A 202 15.96 -15.19 -9.91
N VAL A 203 14.85 -15.89 -9.63
CA VAL A 203 13.91 -16.36 -10.64
C VAL A 203 12.58 -15.63 -10.52
N GLY A 204 12.28 -14.83 -11.53
CA GLY A 204 11.00 -14.14 -11.70
C GLY A 204 10.04 -14.91 -12.60
N ARG A 205 8.81 -15.12 -12.14
CA ARG A 205 7.74 -15.73 -12.95
C ARG A 205 6.36 -15.28 -12.50
N TRP A 206 5.42 -15.30 -13.43
CA TRP A 206 4.01 -15.33 -13.08
C TRP A 206 3.70 -16.66 -12.40
N ALA A 207 3.29 -16.62 -11.13
CA ALA A 207 2.93 -17.80 -10.36
C ALA A 207 1.49 -18.26 -10.63
N GLY A 208 0.70 -17.43 -11.33
CA GLY A 208 -0.62 -17.77 -11.84
C GLY A 208 -1.51 -16.55 -12.01
N VAL A 209 -2.58 -16.74 -12.78
CA VAL A 209 -3.79 -15.92 -12.70
C VAL A 209 -4.85 -16.80 -12.08
N GLN A 210 -5.42 -16.35 -10.99
CA GLN A 210 -6.57 -17.02 -10.41
C GLN A 210 -7.84 -16.41 -11.02
N PRO A 211 -8.95 -17.15 -11.12
CA PRO A 211 -10.24 -16.49 -11.25
C PRO A 211 -10.28 -15.41 -10.16
N GLY A 212 -10.69 -14.21 -10.51
CA GLY A 212 -11.07 -13.24 -9.50
C GLY A 212 -12.15 -13.83 -8.61
N ALA A 213 -12.54 -13.07 -7.61
CA ALA A 213 -13.91 -13.01 -7.16
C ALA A 213 -14.93 -13.83 -7.99
N PRO A 214 -15.81 -14.67 -7.40
CA PRO A 214 -16.96 -15.19 -8.13
C PRO A 214 -17.62 -14.05 -8.92
N ALA A 215 -17.77 -14.27 -10.24
CA ALA A 215 -18.08 -13.30 -11.27
C ALA A 215 -18.95 -12.12 -10.82
N ALA A 216 -18.32 -11.05 -10.32
CA ALA A 216 -18.90 -9.73 -10.44
C ALA A 216 -18.78 -9.37 -11.93
N GLY A 217 -19.91 -9.04 -12.57
CA GLY A 217 -19.98 -8.83 -14.02
C GLY A 217 -18.96 -7.81 -14.54
N PRO A 218 -18.77 -7.74 -15.87
CA PRO A 218 -17.84 -6.80 -16.48
C PRO A 218 -18.19 -5.36 -16.06
N LEU A 219 -17.18 -4.62 -15.59
CA LEU A 219 -17.33 -3.19 -15.32
C LEU A 219 -17.57 -2.45 -16.64
N ALA A 220 -18.54 -1.54 -16.64
CA ALA A 220 -18.94 -0.79 -17.82
C ALA A 220 -17.89 0.22 -18.33
N ASP A 221 -16.80 0.45 -17.60
CA ASP A 221 -15.71 1.32 -18.07
C ASP A 221 -14.34 0.94 -17.45
N PRO A 222 -13.43 0.29 -18.21
CA PRO A 222 -12.16 -0.21 -17.69
C PRO A 222 -11.04 0.86 -17.53
N MET A 223 -11.30 2.15 -17.78
CA MET A 223 -10.22 3.16 -17.83
C MET A 223 -10.47 4.49 -17.12
N ALA A 224 -11.67 4.83 -16.67
CA ALA A 224 -11.93 6.20 -16.24
C ALA A 224 -11.62 6.53 -14.76
N ASP A 225 -11.72 5.56 -13.82
CA ASP A 225 -11.59 5.87 -12.37
C ASP A 225 -10.98 4.74 -11.50
N VAL A 226 -10.55 3.62 -12.10
CA VAL A 226 -10.13 2.41 -11.36
C VAL A 226 -8.87 2.62 -10.51
N ASP A 227 -8.02 3.58 -10.87
CA ASP A 227 -6.75 3.87 -10.18
C ASP A 227 -6.93 4.59 -8.83
N GLU A 228 -8.13 5.12 -8.54
CA GLU A 228 -8.45 5.79 -7.26
C GLU A 228 -9.35 4.93 -6.36
N TYR A 229 -10.15 4.01 -6.92
CA TYR A 229 -11.12 3.19 -6.17
C TYR A 229 -10.79 1.69 -6.06
N GLY A 230 -9.97 1.11 -6.95
CA GLY A 230 -9.51 -0.27 -6.84
C GLY A 230 -8.28 -0.39 -5.94
N HIS A 231 -8.36 -1.15 -4.83
CA HIS A 231 -7.25 -1.26 -3.88
C HIS A 231 -6.71 -2.68 -3.74
N LEU A 232 -5.40 -2.81 -3.92
CA LEU A 232 -4.61 -3.97 -3.54
C LEU A 232 -3.68 -3.60 -2.39
N SER A 233 -3.65 -4.45 -1.36
CA SER A 233 -2.65 -4.41 -0.30
C SER A 233 -2.02 -5.79 -0.14
N ALA A 234 -0.75 -5.81 0.24
CA ALA A 234 -0.03 -7.04 0.48
C ALA A 234 0.81 -6.88 1.75
N LEU A 235 0.80 -7.92 2.58
CA LEU A 235 1.52 -7.94 3.84
C LEU A 235 2.20 -9.27 4.05
N THR A 236 3.18 -9.28 4.95
CA THR A 236 3.76 -10.52 5.45
C THR A 236 3.69 -10.59 6.96
N TYR A 237 3.69 -11.82 7.46
CA TYR A 237 3.63 -12.14 8.87
C TYR A 237 4.60 -13.27 9.18
N LYS A 238 5.38 -13.14 10.26
CA LYS A 238 6.25 -14.20 10.76
C LYS A 238 6.04 -14.34 12.27
N GLU A 239 5.80 -15.57 12.73
CA GLU A 239 5.64 -15.89 14.15
C GLU A 239 6.78 -16.77 14.64
N GLY A 240 7.67 -16.21 15.45
CA GLY A 240 8.78 -16.97 16.04
C GLY A 240 9.64 -17.65 14.97
N ALA A 241 9.75 -18.98 15.06
CA ALA A 241 10.50 -19.82 14.12
C ALA A 241 9.67 -20.25 12.90
N ASP A 242 8.37 -19.94 12.85
CA ASP A 242 7.52 -20.33 11.73
C ASP A 242 7.97 -19.65 10.43
N PRO A 243 7.80 -20.32 9.29
CA PRO A 243 8.02 -19.71 7.99
C PRO A 243 7.15 -18.46 7.84
N GLN A 244 7.72 -17.43 7.22
CA GLN A 244 7.00 -16.19 6.99
C GLN A 244 5.83 -16.46 6.04
N ARG A 245 4.62 -16.17 6.51
CA ARG A 245 3.41 -16.23 5.70
C ARG A 245 3.23 -14.91 4.98
N VAL A 246 2.79 -14.98 3.73
CA VAL A 246 2.41 -13.82 2.95
C VAL A 246 0.89 -13.82 2.83
N TYR A 247 0.28 -12.66 2.98
CA TYR A 247 -1.14 -12.47 2.74
C TYR A 247 -1.31 -11.35 1.71
N CYS A 248 -2.13 -11.61 0.70
CA CYS A 248 -2.63 -10.58 -0.20
C CYS A 248 -4.07 -10.28 0.12
N PHE A 249 -4.40 -9.00 0.06
CA PHE A 249 -5.74 -8.48 0.20
C PHE A 249 -6.13 -7.71 -1.06
N ALA A 250 -7.28 -8.04 -1.62
CA ALA A 250 -7.85 -7.32 -2.73
C ALA A 250 -9.24 -6.82 -2.38
N VAL A 251 -9.43 -5.53 -2.62
CA VAL A 251 -10.74 -4.88 -2.70
C VAL A 251 -11.03 -4.69 -4.17
N ILE A 252 -11.91 -5.55 -4.67
CA ILE A 252 -12.43 -5.39 -6.01
C ILE A 252 -13.76 -4.71 -5.85
N ASP A 253 -13.76 -3.38 -5.99
CA ASP A 253 -15.02 -2.67 -6.10
C ASP A 253 -15.70 -3.11 -7.41
N ALA A 254 -16.96 -3.52 -7.28
CA ALA A 254 -17.91 -3.37 -8.36
C ALA A 254 -18.36 -1.90 -8.35
N GLN A 255 -19.44 -1.47 -8.98
CA GLN A 255 -19.71 -0.03 -9.08
C GLN A 255 -20.03 0.60 -7.70
N VAL A 256 -19.97 1.94 -7.60
CA VAL A 256 -20.39 2.67 -6.39
C VAL A 256 -21.78 2.19 -5.96
N GLY A 257 -21.86 1.50 -4.80
CA GLY A 257 -23.10 0.93 -4.26
C GLY A 257 -23.17 -0.59 -4.30
N ASP A 258 -22.23 -1.28 -4.94
CA ASP A 258 -22.12 -2.73 -4.92
C ASP A 258 -21.47 -3.25 -3.62
N PRO A 259 -21.70 -4.51 -3.23
CA PRO A 259 -21.05 -5.11 -2.07
C PRO A 259 -19.54 -5.15 -2.27
N VAL A 260 -18.79 -4.70 -1.26
CA VAL A 260 -17.34 -4.87 -1.30
C VAL A 260 -16.97 -6.32 -1.08
N HIS A 261 -16.32 -6.91 -2.07
CA HIS A 261 -15.72 -8.21 -1.90
C HIS A 261 -14.26 -8.08 -1.48
N ALA A 262 -14.03 -8.34 -0.20
CA ALA A 262 -12.73 -8.44 0.42
C ALA A 262 -12.20 -9.88 0.32
N TYR A 263 -11.16 -10.08 -0.50
CA TYR A 263 -10.53 -11.40 -0.65
C TYR A 263 -9.20 -11.43 0.06
N PHE A 264 -8.95 -12.50 0.82
CA PHE A 264 -7.64 -12.79 1.36
C PHE A 264 -7.10 -14.10 0.81
N GLY A 265 -5.81 -14.10 0.46
CA GLY A 265 -5.14 -15.28 -0.07
C GLY A 265 -3.72 -15.40 0.45
N THR A 266 -3.30 -16.64 0.72
CA THR A 266 -1.88 -16.97 0.92
C THR A 266 -1.28 -17.38 -0.42
N PRO A 267 -0.13 -16.79 -0.83
CA PRO A 267 0.60 -17.24 -2.01
C PRO A 267 0.97 -18.72 -1.87
N GLN A 268 0.99 -19.40 -3.01
CA GLN A 268 1.39 -20.80 -3.18
C GLN A 268 2.59 -21.20 -2.30
N THR A 269 2.48 -22.34 -1.63
CA THR A 269 3.64 -23.20 -1.36
C THR A 269 4.13 -23.78 -2.70
N ASP A 270 5.40 -24.17 -2.78
CA ASP A 270 6.05 -24.65 -4.01
C ASP A 270 5.45 -25.93 -4.62
N ASP A 271 4.41 -26.49 -4.00
CA ASP A 271 3.71 -27.71 -4.39
C ASP A 271 2.65 -27.52 -5.49
N GLY A 272 2.43 -26.29 -5.96
CA GLY A 272 1.50 -26.06 -7.07
C GLY A 272 0.04 -25.94 -6.66
N THR A 273 -0.30 -25.96 -5.36
CA THR A 273 -1.69 -25.86 -4.88
C THR A 273 -2.28 -24.46 -5.15
N PRO A 274 -3.53 -24.31 -5.61
CA PRO A 274 -4.15 -23.00 -5.87
C PRO A 274 -4.16 -22.07 -4.65
N MET A 275 -4.19 -20.74 -4.86
CA MET A 275 -4.36 -19.81 -3.75
C MET A 275 -5.69 -20.03 -3.02
N HIS A 276 -5.58 -20.21 -1.70
CA HIS A 276 -6.61 -20.12 -0.67
C HIS A 276 -7.36 -18.79 -0.62
N TRP A 277 -8.27 -18.48 -1.54
CA TRP A 277 -9.14 -17.31 -1.37
C TRP A 277 -10.29 -17.59 -0.41
N SER A 278 -10.43 -16.71 0.56
CA SER A 278 -11.61 -16.65 1.43
C SER A 278 -12.20 -15.25 1.35
N SER A 279 -13.53 -15.14 1.47
CA SER A 279 -14.17 -13.86 1.75
C SER A 279 -13.93 -13.49 3.20
N ALA A 280 -13.41 -12.30 3.46
CA ALA A 280 -13.25 -11.79 4.84
C ALA A 280 -14.58 -11.34 5.47
N LEU A 281 -15.62 -11.19 4.64
CA LEU A 281 -16.93 -10.69 5.03
C LEU A 281 -17.95 -11.77 4.69
N ASP A 282 -18.69 -12.23 5.69
CA ASP A 282 -19.90 -13.00 5.45
C ASP A 282 -20.87 -12.10 4.70
N GLY A 283 -21.50 -12.60 3.62
CA GLY A 283 -22.25 -11.82 2.63
C GLY A 283 -23.47 -11.01 3.15
N THR A 284 -23.62 -10.84 4.46
CA THR A 284 -24.56 -9.95 5.14
C THR A 284 -23.95 -8.61 5.54
N ASP A 285 -22.63 -8.49 5.66
CA ASP A 285 -21.94 -7.24 6.00
C ASP A 285 -21.65 -6.44 4.73
N THR A 286 -22.64 -5.64 4.29
CA THR A 286 -22.42 -4.60 3.28
C THR A 286 -21.59 -3.47 3.89
N ILE A 287 -20.27 -3.60 3.86
CA ILE A 287 -19.40 -2.43 3.96
C ILE A 287 -19.65 -1.60 2.70
N ALA A 288 -20.09 -0.35 2.86
CA ALA A 288 -20.31 0.53 1.72
C ALA A 288 -19.03 0.59 0.85
N ALA A 289 -19.20 0.35 -0.45
CA ALA A 289 -18.22 0.31 -1.56
C ALA A 289 -16.92 1.13 -1.39
N SER A 290 -16.98 2.30 -0.77
CA SER A 290 -16.04 3.38 -1.03
C SER A 290 -14.78 3.45 -0.16
N ARG A 291 -14.54 2.57 0.84
CA ARG A 291 -13.71 2.99 2.00
C ARG A 291 -12.76 1.98 2.66
N LEU A 292 -12.43 0.85 2.03
CA LEU A 292 -11.41 -0.06 2.57
C LEU A 292 -9.98 0.47 2.35
N GLY A 293 -9.24 0.62 3.45
CA GLY A 293 -7.86 1.11 3.49
C GLY A 293 -6.81 0.01 3.48
N ASP A 294 -5.65 0.29 4.06
CA ASP A 294 -4.53 -0.66 4.13
C ASP A 294 -4.85 -1.79 5.11
N CYS A 295 -4.30 -2.97 4.86
CA CYS A 295 -4.28 -4.07 5.82
C CYS A 295 -2.91 -4.13 6.52
N VAL A 296 -2.92 -4.40 7.82
CA VAL A 296 -1.70 -4.49 8.63
C VAL A 296 -1.73 -5.72 9.53
N THR A 297 -0.55 -6.16 10.00
CA THR A 297 -0.45 -7.28 10.95
C THR A 297 -0.28 -6.78 12.38
N TYR A 298 -1.17 -7.25 13.24
CA TYR A 298 -1.13 -7.01 14.67
C TYR A 298 -0.90 -8.32 15.43
N LYS A 299 -0.41 -8.22 16.67
CA LYS A 299 -0.32 -9.37 17.58
C LYS A 299 -0.98 -8.96 18.88
N ASP A 300 -2.07 -9.65 19.25
CA ASP A 300 -2.71 -9.50 20.55
C ASP A 300 -2.30 -10.67 21.45
N GLY A 301 -1.48 -10.39 22.46
CA GLY A 301 -0.84 -11.44 23.26
C GLY A 301 -0.03 -12.42 22.41
N ASN A 302 -0.42 -13.70 22.40
CA ASN A 302 0.19 -14.75 21.58
C ASN A 302 -0.50 -14.98 20.22
N ASN A 303 -1.63 -14.31 19.93
CA ASN A 303 -2.41 -14.60 18.73
C ASN A 303 -2.09 -13.61 17.59
N PRO A 304 -1.70 -14.10 16.39
CA PRO A 304 -1.70 -13.27 15.19
C PRO A 304 -3.07 -12.70 14.91
N GLN A 305 -3.10 -11.43 14.53
CA GLN A 305 -4.30 -10.73 14.11
C GLN A 305 -4.01 -10.01 12.79
N MET A 306 -4.89 -10.15 11.82
CA MET A 306 -4.93 -9.24 10.68
C MET A 306 -5.89 -8.12 11.03
N LEU A 307 -5.44 -6.88 10.83
CA LEU A 307 -6.22 -5.69 11.09
C LEU A 307 -6.52 -5.00 9.78
N PHE A 308 -7.81 -4.80 9.53
CA PHE A 308 -8.31 -4.04 8.41
C PHE A 308 -8.70 -2.65 8.91
N VAL A 309 -8.14 -1.64 8.27
CA VAL A 309 -8.51 -0.25 8.56
C VAL A 309 -9.50 0.20 7.50
N HIS A 310 -10.71 0.56 7.91
CA HIS A 310 -11.75 1.00 6.99
C HIS A 310 -12.59 2.14 7.60
N PHE A 311 -13.39 2.80 6.77
CA PHE A 311 -14.45 3.67 7.26
C PHE A 311 -15.77 3.08 6.79
N SER A 312 -16.74 2.88 7.68
CA SER A 312 -18.08 2.47 7.28
C SER A 312 -19.01 3.68 7.29
N SER A 313 -20.03 3.68 6.42
CA SER A 313 -21.19 4.55 6.60
C SER A 313 -22.30 3.68 7.18
N HIS A 314 -22.80 4.02 8.37
CA HIS A 314 -23.87 3.25 9.01
C HIS A 314 -25.11 3.22 8.11
N PRO A 315 -25.73 2.06 7.83
CA PRO A 315 -26.90 1.96 6.95
C PRO A 315 -28.23 2.43 7.59
N GLN A 316 -28.27 2.81 8.88
CA GLN A 316 -29.49 3.30 9.50
C GLN A 316 -29.56 4.83 9.44
N GLY A 317 -30.20 5.32 8.38
CA GLY A 317 -30.95 6.57 8.31
C GLY A 317 -30.45 7.74 9.15
N ASP A 318 -29.42 8.43 8.67
CA ASP A 318 -29.45 9.88 8.49
C ASP A 318 -28.21 10.30 7.67
N LEU A 319 -28.46 11.10 6.64
CA LEU A 319 -27.44 11.57 5.70
C LEU A 319 -26.43 12.46 6.43
N GLY A 320 -25.18 12.00 6.63
CA GLY A 320 -24.06 12.93 6.83
C GLY A 320 -22.84 12.46 7.64
N ALA A 321 -22.90 11.36 8.40
CA ALA A 321 -21.79 10.97 9.29
C ALA A 321 -21.17 9.62 8.89
N SER A 322 -19.91 9.68 8.43
CA SER A 322 -19.03 8.52 8.27
C SER A 322 -18.27 8.30 9.57
N ALA A 323 -18.45 7.17 10.25
CA ALA A 323 -17.62 6.84 11.41
C ALA A 323 -16.43 5.95 10.97
N PRO A 324 -15.23 6.13 11.57
CA PRO A 324 -14.13 5.21 11.35
C PRO A 324 -14.41 3.88 12.05
N HIS A 325 -14.09 2.76 11.42
CA HIS A 325 -14.21 1.45 12.07
C HIS A 325 -12.91 0.69 11.87
N LEU A 326 -12.42 0.04 12.92
CA LEU A 326 -11.31 -0.91 12.83
C LEU A 326 -11.91 -2.31 12.88
N LEU A 327 -11.87 -3.01 11.76
CA LEU A 327 -12.37 -4.37 11.68
C LEU A 327 -11.21 -5.33 11.93
N TRP A 328 -11.32 -6.07 13.02
CA TRP A 328 -10.41 -7.19 13.28
C TRP A 328 -10.89 -8.43 12.55
N TRP A 329 -9.93 -9.23 12.09
CA TRP A 329 -10.17 -10.53 11.45
C TRP A 329 -11.00 -11.51 12.31
N ASN A 330 -11.09 -11.27 13.62
CA ASN A 330 -11.87 -12.10 14.55
C ASN A 330 -13.32 -11.60 14.77
N GLY A 331 -13.82 -10.66 13.95
CA GLY A 331 -15.18 -10.14 14.07
C GLY A 331 -15.43 -9.20 15.25
N PHE A 332 -14.37 -8.82 15.98
CA PHE A 332 -14.45 -7.74 16.96
C PHE A 332 -14.33 -6.41 16.23
N GLU A 333 -15.46 -5.75 16.06
CA GLU A 333 -15.51 -4.36 15.64
C GLU A 333 -15.23 -3.48 16.86
N TRP A 334 -14.13 -2.72 16.81
CA TRP A 334 -14.03 -1.56 17.69
C TRP A 334 -14.83 -0.46 17.02
N ASP A 335 -16.05 -0.26 17.52
CA ASP A 335 -16.78 0.96 17.21
C ASP A 335 -15.97 2.13 17.76
N LEU A 336 -15.43 2.95 16.87
CA LEU A 336 -14.70 4.16 17.23
C LEU A 336 -15.67 5.30 17.56
N ALA A 337 -16.96 4.98 17.75
CA ALA A 337 -18.01 5.85 18.25
C ALA A 337 -17.56 6.56 19.54
N GLY A 338 -17.13 7.79 19.35
CA GLY A 338 -16.70 8.67 20.43
C GLY A 338 -16.35 10.07 19.93
N GLN A 339 -16.04 10.21 18.64
CA GLN A 339 -15.85 11.51 18.02
C GLN A 339 -16.63 11.61 16.70
N ASN A 340 -17.47 12.65 16.58
CA ASN A 340 -18.15 13.06 15.34
C ASN A 340 -17.14 13.60 14.32
N VAL A 341 -16.12 12.82 13.97
CA VAL A 341 -15.19 13.18 12.90
C VAL A 341 -15.77 12.62 11.61
N VAL A 342 -16.35 13.50 10.79
CA VAL A 342 -16.78 13.14 9.44
C VAL A 342 -15.51 12.98 8.60
N PHE A 343 -15.12 11.73 8.37
CA PHE A 343 -13.96 11.43 7.55
C PHE A 343 -14.28 11.61 6.04
N PRO A 344 -13.31 12.14 5.29
CA PRO A 344 -13.40 12.36 3.84
C PRO A 344 -13.46 11.05 3.05
N ASP A 345 -13.78 11.15 1.76
CA ASP A 345 -13.88 10.04 0.79
C ASP A 345 -12.57 9.30 0.49
N THR A 346 -11.50 9.47 1.28
CA THR A 346 -10.20 8.83 1.00
C THR A 346 -9.98 7.58 1.87
N PRO A 347 -9.52 6.46 1.28
CA PRO A 347 -9.15 5.27 2.05
C PRO A 347 -7.99 5.55 3.03
N PRO A 348 -8.02 4.98 4.25
CA PRO A 348 -6.96 5.17 5.23
C PRO A 348 -5.70 4.41 4.83
N THR A 349 -4.55 4.93 5.28
CA THR A 349 -3.27 4.23 5.26
C THR A 349 -2.83 3.90 6.67
N ALA A 350 -2.33 2.69 6.88
CA ALA A 350 -2.02 2.18 8.20
C ALA A 350 -0.60 1.65 8.30
N ILE A 351 -0.01 1.76 9.49
CA ILE A 351 1.31 1.23 9.81
C ILE A 351 1.27 0.49 11.14
N THR A 352 2.21 -0.43 11.28
CA THR A 352 2.45 -1.13 12.55
C THR A 352 3.93 -1.16 12.85
N TYR A 353 4.28 -0.98 14.13
CA TYR A 353 5.65 -1.05 14.61
C TYR A 353 5.70 -1.53 16.06
N LYS A 354 6.87 -1.96 16.53
CA LYS A 354 7.10 -2.22 17.96
C LYS A 354 7.52 -0.94 18.65
N ASN A 355 6.82 -0.52 19.70
CA ASN A 355 7.19 0.65 20.51
C ASN A 355 8.43 0.35 21.39
N VAL A 356 8.88 1.33 22.18
CA VAL A 356 10.04 1.19 23.08
C VAL A 356 9.86 0.10 24.14
N ASN A 357 8.61 -0.20 24.51
CA ASN A 357 8.27 -1.25 25.47
C ASN A 357 8.12 -2.64 24.80
N GLY A 358 8.38 -2.74 23.49
CA GLY A 358 8.25 -3.97 22.73
C GLY A 358 6.81 -4.33 22.32
N THR A 359 5.82 -3.56 22.75
CA THR A 359 4.40 -3.72 22.35
C THR A 359 4.21 -3.28 20.90
N ARG A 360 3.43 -4.03 20.12
CA ARG A 360 3.04 -3.57 18.78
C ARG A 360 2.04 -2.43 18.90
N ALA A 361 2.28 -1.35 18.18
CA ALA A 361 1.36 -0.23 18.01
C ALA A 361 0.79 -0.26 16.59
N VAL A 362 -0.48 0.15 16.46
CA VAL A 362 -1.14 0.43 15.19
C VAL A 362 -1.40 1.91 15.09
N GLU A 363 -1.10 2.49 13.93
CA GLU A 363 -1.49 3.85 13.58
C GLU A 363 -2.15 3.88 12.21
N ALA A 364 -3.09 4.81 12.06
CA ALA A 364 -3.81 5.06 10.81
C ALA A 364 -3.72 6.54 10.44
N PHE A 365 -3.75 6.81 9.14
CA PHE A 365 -3.67 8.15 8.58
C PHE A 365 -4.69 8.30 7.47
N VAL A 366 -5.37 9.42 7.44
CA VAL A 366 -6.34 9.73 6.38
C VAL A 366 -6.25 11.19 6.02
N ALA A 367 -6.37 11.51 4.73
CA ALA A 367 -6.33 12.87 4.23
C ALA A 367 -7.71 13.33 3.80
N SER A 368 -8.19 14.41 4.38
CA SER A 368 -9.29 15.19 3.83
C SER A 368 -8.74 16.26 2.90
N LYS A 369 -9.60 16.77 2.02
CA LYS A 369 -9.27 17.87 1.12
C LYS A 369 -8.67 19.09 1.86
N SER A 370 -8.87 19.20 3.17
CA SER A 370 -8.42 20.32 4.01
C SER A 370 -7.51 19.95 5.17
N THR A 371 -7.37 18.67 5.53
CA THR A 371 -6.56 18.28 6.70
C THR A 371 -6.07 16.83 6.64
N VAL A 372 -5.00 16.50 7.34
CA VAL A 372 -4.57 15.12 7.58
C VAL A 372 -4.89 14.74 9.02
N TRP A 373 -5.47 13.57 9.22
CA TRP A 373 -5.79 13.02 10.53
C TRP A 373 -4.86 11.88 10.88
N TRP A 374 -4.53 11.76 12.16
CA TRP A 374 -3.74 10.68 12.72
C TRP A 374 -4.52 9.93 13.79
N GLY A 375 -4.78 8.66 13.51
CA GLY A 375 -5.38 7.71 14.41
C GLY A 375 -4.31 6.89 15.14
N HIS A 376 -4.38 6.79 16.47
CA HIS A 376 -3.46 5.98 17.27
C HIS A 376 -4.13 5.31 18.47
N GLN A 377 -3.54 4.20 18.89
CA GLN A 377 -3.99 3.43 20.05
C GLN A 377 -3.56 4.10 21.36
N THR A 378 -4.52 4.27 22.27
CA THR A 378 -4.31 4.71 23.66
C THR A 378 -4.89 3.67 24.62
N ALA A 379 -4.63 3.82 25.92
CA ALA A 379 -5.21 2.95 26.95
C ALA A 379 -6.75 3.00 27.00
N ALA A 380 -7.36 4.09 26.54
CA ALA A 380 -8.80 4.30 26.50
C ALA A 380 -9.45 3.90 25.17
N GLY A 381 -8.64 3.42 24.20
CA GLY A 381 -9.09 3.10 22.85
C GLY A 381 -8.33 3.88 21.78
N PHE A 382 -8.84 3.86 20.55
CA PHE A 382 -8.21 4.52 19.41
C PHE A 382 -8.68 5.97 19.30
N VAL A 383 -7.75 6.92 19.19
CA VAL A 383 -8.01 8.37 19.20
C VAL A 383 -7.54 8.98 17.89
N TRP A 384 -8.23 10.01 17.41
CA TRP A 384 -7.89 10.76 16.20
C TRP A 384 -7.48 12.20 16.52
N ASP A 385 -6.29 12.58 16.06
CA ASP A 385 -5.76 13.93 16.17
C ASP A 385 -5.72 14.61 14.79
N ASP A 386 -6.08 15.90 14.76
CA ASP A 386 -5.97 16.74 13.57
C ASP A 386 -4.52 17.23 13.40
N LEU A 387 -3.86 16.83 12.31
CA LEU A 387 -2.49 17.25 11.97
C LEU A 387 -2.44 18.48 11.04
N GLY A 388 -3.61 19.04 10.71
CA GLY A 388 -3.73 20.19 9.84
C GLY A 388 -3.39 19.91 8.37
N SER A 389 -3.10 20.98 7.64
CA SER A 389 -2.58 20.96 6.28
C SER A 389 -1.22 21.67 6.21
N PRO A 390 -0.37 21.37 5.21
CA PRO A 390 0.88 22.09 5.02
C PRO A 390 0.69 23.56 4.59
#